data_AF-A0A368GZY0-F1
#
_entry.id   AF-A0A368GZY0-F1
#
_cell.length_a   1.000
_cell.length_b   1.000
_cell.length_c   1.000
_cell.angle_alpha   90.00
_cell.angle_beta   90.00
_cell.angle_gamma   90.00
#
_symmetry.space_group_name_H-M   'P 1'
#
loop_
_entity.id
_entity.type
_entity.pdbx_description
1 polymer ?
#
loop_
_entity_poly.entity_id
_entity_poly.type
_entity_poly.pdbx_seq_one_letter_code
_entity_poly.pdbx_strand_id
1 'polypeptide(L)'
;MSQNSEVLTLWLLDSSADPASEDERGTWNSQMESLLATVSVTIGLGSLWRFPTLAYNNGGSAFVLHYLVCMLLFGLPMLYLEMVMGQFSNYGPTKLYALCIPALEGLGWAMTIISLTVSVYYCVIVAWGFLYLFNSIVGGSSLWGKCDNDWNDIYCAETAAMEECSLQNPLNPIAFNGTCVPTAFKDMKTSYDQYFTYVSILQYRNIHALDTWISMHISSYAFLTARAIS
;
A
#
# COMPACT_ATOMS: atom_id res chain seq x y z
N MET A 1 -48.34 12.11 -5.98
CA MET A 1 -48.48 10.67 -5.63
C MET A 1 -47.97 9.71 -6.71
N SER A 2 -47.48 10.17 -7.87
CA SER A 2 -46.99 9.29 -8.96
C SER A 2 -45.46 9.27 -9.19
N GLN A 3 -44.66 9.96 -8.36
CA GLN A 3 -43.19 9.96 -8.50
C GLN A 3 -42.49 8.85 -7.69
N ASN A 4 -43.18 8.25 -6.73
CA ASN A 4 -42.62 7.15 -5.94
C ASN A 4 -42.73 5.79 -6.63
N SER A 5 -43.58 5.66 -7.65
CA SER A 5 -43.75 4.40 -8.40
C SER A 5 -42.62 4.15 -9.41
N GLU A 6 -42.01 5.20 -9.97
CA GLU A 6 -40.92 5.08 -10.95
C GLU A 6 -39.59 4.73 -10.28
N VAL A 7 -39.31 5.31 -9.11
CA VAL A 7 -38.13 4.96 -8.32
C VAL A 7 -38.20 3.49 -7.89
N LEU A 8 -39.36 3.03 -7.40
CA LEU A 8 -39.60 1.63 -7.04
C LEU A 8 -39.47 0.66 -8.22
N THR A 9 -39.84 1.06 -9.44
CA THR A 9 -39.62 0.23 -10.64
C THR A 9 -38.15 0.20 -11.06
N LEU A 10 -37.39 1.26 -10.82
CA LEU A 10 -35.95 1.30 -11.09
C LEU A 10 -35.17 0.38 -10.15
N TRP A 11 -35.54 0.30 -8.87
CA TRP A 11 -34.98 -0.70 -7.93
C TRP A 11 -35.42 -2.14 -8.27
N LEU A 12 -36.62 -2.33 -8.82
CA LEU A 12 -37.11 -3.65 -9.23
C LEU A 12 -36.49 -4.15 -10.54
N LEU A 13 -36.07 -3.26 -11.44
CA LEU A 13 -35.36 -3.61 -12.68
C LEU A 13 -33.86 -3.88 -12.47
N ASP A 14 -33.24 -3.29 -11.44
CA ASP A 14 -31.87 -3.64 -11.01
C ASP A 14 -31.83 -5.02 -10.31
N SER A 15 -32.93 -5.39 -9.64
CA SER A 15 -33.08 -6.67 -8.94
C SER A 15 -33.40 -7.86 -9.85
N SER A 16 -33.58 -7.67 -11.17
CA SER A 16 -33.84 -8.76 -12.12
C SER A 16 -32.59 -9.28 -12.83
N ALA A 17 -31.40 -9.03 -12.29
CA ALA A 17 -30.27 -9.91 -12.58
C ALA A 17 -30.70 -11.33 -12.16
N ASP A 18 -30.76 -12.24 -13.14
CA ASP A 18 -31.21 -13.62 -12.98
C ASP A 18 -30.63 -14.24 -11.69
N PRO A 19 -31.40 -15.01 -10.89
CA PRO A 19 -30.86 -15.86 -9.85
C PRO A 19 -30.14 -17.03 -10.54
N ALA A 20 -29.01 -16.74 -11.19
CA ALA A 20 -28.04 -17.71 -11.61
C ALA A 20 -27.49 -18.33 -10.33
N SER A 21 -28.10 -19.43 -9.88
CA SER A 21 -27.54 -20.42 -8.95
C SER A 21 -26.40 -19.88 -8.08
N GLU A 22 -26.75 -19.22 -6.97
CA GLU A 22 -25.79 -18.61 -6.03
C GLU A 22 -24.84 -19.60 -5.32
N ASP A 23 -24.78 -20.85 -5.76
CA ASP A 23 -23.97 -21.93 -5.17
C ASP A 23 -22.75 -22.35 -6.01
N GLU A 24 -22.59 -21.87 -7.25
CA GLU A 24 -21.42 -22.21 -8.07
C GLU A 24 -20.36 -21.09 -8.05
N ARG A 25 -19.25 -21.37 -7.35
CA ARG A 25 -18.07 -20.50 -7.32
C ARG A 25 -17.57 -20.25 -8.75
N GLY A 26 -17.39 -18.97 -9.10
CA GLY A 26 -16.82 -18.59 -10.39
C GLY A 26 -15.46 -19.26 -10.65
N THR A 27 -15.30 -19.83 -11.84
CA THR A 27 -14.05 -20.46 -12.30
C THR A 27 -13.24 -19.47 -13.13
N TRP A 28 -11.92 -19.66 -13.17
CA TRP A 28 -11.04 -18.88 -14.04
C TRP A 28 -11.22 -19.28 -15.49
N ASN A 29 -11.26 -18.31 -16.40
CA ASN A 29 -11.45 -18.57 -17.83
C ASN A 29 -10.18 -19.16 -18.47
N SER A 30 -9.01 -18.84 -17.91
CA SER A 30 -7.73 -19.42 -18.33
C SER A 30 -6.75 -19.67 -17.16
N GLN A 31 -5.87 -20.66 -17.33
CA GLN A 31 -4.78 -20.93 -16.37
C GLN A 31 -3.78 -19.77 -16.28
N MET A 32 -3.59 -19.04 -17.38
CA MET A 32 -2.73 -17.86 -17.41
C MET A 32 -3.30 -16.72 -16.57
N GLU A 33 -4.61 -16.48 -16.59
CA GLU A 33 -5.26 -15.49 -15.72
C GLU A 33 -5.03 -15.82 -14.24
N SER A 34 -5.21 -17.09 -13.85
CA SER A 34 -4.97 -17.53 -12.48
C SER A 34 -3.50 -17.38 -12.06
N LEU A 35 -2.56 -17.71 -12.95
CA LEU A 35 -1.13 -17.54 -12.70
C LEU A 35 -0.76 -16.05 -12.57
N LEU A 36 -1.24 -15.20 -13.48
CA LEU A 36 -0.96 -13.76 -13.47
C LEU A 36 -1.52 -13.09 -12.22
N ALA A 37 -2.73 -13.46 -11.80
CA ALA A 37 -3.33 -13.00 -10.54
C ALA A 37 -2.52 -13.44 -9.31
N THR A 38 -1.98 -14.66 -9.34
CA THR A 38 -1.14 -15.17 -8.25
C THR A 38 0.20 -14.45 -8.18
N VAL A 39 0.85 -14.24 -9.32
CA VAL A 39 2.15 -13.54 -9.41
C VAL A 39 2.01 -12.09 -8.96
N SER A 40 0.93 -11.40 -9.31
CA SER A 40 0.71 -10.01 -8.92
C SER A 40 0.53 -9.84 -7.40
N VAL A 41 -0.12 -10.79 -6.73
CA VAL A 41 -0.25 -10.78 -5.25
C VAL A 41 1.06 -11.18 -4.57
N THR A 42 1.84 -12.08 -5.18
CA THR A 42 3.11 -12.56 -4.62
C THR A 42 4.22 -11.51 -4.71
N ILE A 43 4.27 -10.74 -5.81
CA ILE A 43 5.27 -9.70 -6.03
C ILE A 43 4.70 -8.34 -5.57
N GLY A 44 4.84 -8.04 -4.28
CA GLY A 44 4.42 -6.75 -3.74
C GLY A 44 5.36 -5.59 -4.08
N LEU A 45 4.83 -4.37 -4.14
CA LEU A 45 5.60 -3.12 -4.33
C LEU A 45 6.72 -2.97 -3.28
N GLY A 46 6.48 -3.46 -2.06
CA GLY A 46 7.48 -3.50 -0.98
C GLY A 46 8.73 -4.30 -1.31
N SER A 47 8.63 -5.33 -2.16
CA SER A 47 9.80 -6.11 -2.61
C SER A 47 10.76 -5.28 -3.46
N LEU A 48 10.28 -4.23 -4.13
CA LEU A 48 11.12 -3.41 -5.03
C LEU A 48 12.09 -2.50 -4.29
N TRP A 49 11.69 -1.87 -3.18
CA TRP A 49 12.55 -0.92 -2.45
C TRP A 49 13.14 -1.49 -1.17
N ARG A 50 12.43 -2.40 -0.48
CA ARG A 50 12.89 -2.94 0.80
C ARG A 50 14.01 -3.94 0.61
N PHE A 51 13.92 -4.78 -0.43
CA PHE A 51 14.94 -5.78 -0.69
C PHE A 51 16.30 -5.15 -1.03
N PRO A 52 16.42 -4.16 -1.94
CA PRO A 52 17.70 -3.50 -2.21
C PRO A 52 18.28 -2.82 -0.98
N THR A 53 17.46 -2.11 -0.20
CA THR A 53 17.90 -1.43 1.01
C THR A 53 18.43 -2.43 2.05
N LEU A 54 17.73 -3.56 2.23
CA LEU A 54 18.13 -4.60 3.17
C LEU A 54 19.40 -5.32 2.70
N ALA A 55 19.51 -5.61 1.40
CA ALA A 55 20.71 -6.22 0.82
C ALA A 55 21.91 -5.28 0.97
N TYR A 56 21.75 -3.99 0.68
CA TYR A 56 22.82 -2.99 0.82
C TYR A 56 23.37 -2.93 2.26
N ASN A 57 22.48 -2.89 3.25
CA ASN A 57 22.87 -2.79 4.65
C ASN A 57 23.47 -4.09 5.23
N ASN A 58 23.18 -5.26 4.64
CA ASN A 58 23.62 -6.57 5.16
C ASN A 58 24.74 -7.22 4.32
N GLY A 59 25.54 -6.43 3.61
CA GLY A 59 26.71 -6.95 2.87
C GLY A 59 26.41 -7.44 1.45
N GLY A 60 25.35 -6.92 0.84
CA GLY A 60 25.04 -7.08 -0.58
C GLY A 60 24.81 -8.54 -0.98
N SER A 61 25.69 -9.07 -1.83
CA SER A 61 25.54 -10.38 -2.47
C SER A 61 25.56 -11.57 -1.49
N ALA A 62 26.30 -11.48 -0.38
CA ALA A 62 26.34 -12.54 0.62
C ALA A 62 24.98 -12.75 1.29
N PHE A 63 24.26 -11.66 1.58
CA PHE A 63 22.89 -11.70 2.11
C PHE A 63 21.90 -12.23 1.07
N VAL A 64 22.05 -11.83 -0.19
CA VAL A 64 21.18 -12.28 -1.29
C VAL A 64 21.23 -13.80 -1.46
N LEU A 65 22.42 -14.41 -1.39
CA LEU A 65 22.56 -15.86 -1.48
C LEU A 65 21.78 -16.58 -0.37
N HIS A 66 21.91 -16.11 0.88
CA HIS A 66 21.20 -16.68 2.02
C HIS A 66 19.68 -16.50 1.89
N TYR A 67 19.25 -15.32 1.42
CA TYR A 67 17.84 -15.02 1.14
C TYR A 67 17.25 -15.98 0.09
N LEU A 68 17.97 -16.24 -1.01
CA LEU A 68 17.53 -17.16 -2.05
C LEU A 68 17.41 -18.60 -1.52
N VAL A 69 18.38 -19.08 -0.73
CA VAL A 69 18.31 -20.42 -0.14
C VAL A 69 17.10 -20.56 0.78
N CYS A 70 16.86 -19.59 1.68
CA CYS A 70 15.67 -19.60 2.54
C CYS A 70 14.36 -19.50 1.75
N MET A 71 14.34 -18.72 0.67
CA MET A 71 13.17 -18.57 -0.19
C MET A 71 12.87 -19.89 -0.94
N LEU A 72 13.87 -20.60 -1.44
CA LEU A 72 13.69 -21.89 -2.09
C LEU A 72 13.27 -22.99 -1.10
N LEU A 73 13.83 -23.00 0.12
CA LEU A 73 13.56 -24.03 1.11
C LEU A 73 12.26 -23.84 1.89
N PHE A 74 11.86 -22.59 2.16
CA PHE A 74 10.69 -22.28 2.97
C PHE A 74 9.64 -21.46 2.21
N GLY A 75 10.06 -20.44 1.45
CA GLY A 75 9.14 -19.55 0.74
C GLY A 75 8.32 -20.26 -0.34
N LEU A 76 8.99 -20.92 -1.30
CA LEU A 76 8.33 -21.65 -2.39
C LEU A 76 7.44 -22.80 -1.87
N PRO A 77 7.88 -23.64 -0.92
CA PRO A 77 7.02 -24.69 -0.38
C PRO A 77 5.79 -24.16 0.35
N MET A 78 5.91 -23.05 1.10
CA MET A 78 4.75 -22.41 1.74
C MET A 78 3.75 -21.89 0.71
N LEU A 79 4.24 -21.18 -0.32
CA LEU A 79 3.39 -20.66 -1.39
C LEU A 79 2.69 -21.80 -2.14
N TYR A 80 3.43 -22.87 -2.45
CA TYR A 80 2.86 -24.05 -3.11
C TYR A 80 1.79 -24.71 -2.25
N LEU A 81 2.04 -24.86 -0.94
CA LEU A 81 1.06 -25.42 0.00
C LEU A 81 -0.22 -24.57 0.04
N GLU A 82 -0.09 -23.25 0.12
CA GLU A 82 -1.23 -22.34 0.13
C GLU A 82 -2.05 -22.41 -1.17
N MET A 83 -1.39 -22.47 -2.32
CA MET A 83 -2.06 -22.62 -3.62
C MET A 83 -2.79 -23.96 -3.74
N VAL A 84 -2.14 -25.04 -3.34
CA VAL A 84 -2.74 -26.38 -3.29
C VAL A 84 -3.97 -26.35 -2.38
N MET A 85 -3.85 -25.91 -1.13
CA MET A 85 -5.00 -25.84 -0.20
C MET A 85 -6.14 -24.99 -0.76
N GLY A 86 -5.84 -23.84 -1.37
CA GLY A 86 -6.85 -22.98 -1.99
C GLY A 86 -7.58 -23.62 -3.18
N GLN A 87 -6.88 -24.42 -3.99
CA GLN A 87 -7.48 -25.14 -5.12
C GLN A 87 -8.26 -26.38 -4.68
N PHE A 88 -7.77 -27.12 -3.67
CA PHE A 88 -8.41 -28.34 -3.19
C PHE A 88 -9.70 -28.05 -2.40
N SER A 89 -9.68 -27.04 -1.53
CA SER A 89 -10.80 -26.81 -0.62
C SER A 89 -11.89 -25.92 -1.20
N ASN A 90 -11.60 -25.11 -2.22
CA ASN A 90 -12.56 -24.16 -2.82
C ASN A 90 -13.26 -23.20 -1.84
N TYR A 91 -12.76 -23.11 -0.61
CA TYR A 91 -13.25 -22.24 0.46
C TYR A 91 -12.24 -21.14 0.75
N GLY A 92 -12.72 -19.98 1.23
CA GLY A 92 -11.86 -18.94 1.77
C GLY A 92 -11.14 -19.38 3.05
N PRO A 93 -10.10 -18.65 3.50
CA PRO A 93 -9.23 -19.05 4.61
C PRO A 93 -10.00 -19.25 5.93
N THR A 94 -11.04 -18.45 6.21
CA THR A 94 -11.88 -18.61 7.41
C THR A 94 -12.59 -19.97 7.45
N LYS A 95 -13.30 -20.31 6.38
CA LYS A 95 -14.02 -21.59 6.25
C LYS A 95 -13.06 -22.78 6.11
N LEU A 96 -11.93 -22.61 5.43
CA LEU A 96 -10.90 -23.63 5.27
C LEU A 96 -10.39 -24.14 6.63
N TYR A 97 -9.93 -23.24 7.49
CA TYR A 97 -9.39 -23.63 8.79
C TYR A 97 -10.48 -24.13 9.74
N ALA A 98 -11.68 -23.56 9.72
CA ALA A 98 -12.80 -24.06 10.50
C ALA A 98 -13.19 -25.52 10.16
N LEU A 99 -13.12 -25.90 8.89
CA LEU A 99 -13.51 -27.23 8.42
C LEU A 99 -12.39 -28.28 8.53
N CYS A 100 -11.14 -27.91 8.21
CA CYS A 100 -10.02 -28.86 8.21
C CYS A 100 -9.42 -29.06 9.60
N ILE A 101 -9.21 -27.97 10.36
CA ILE A 101 -8.55 -27.99 11.66
C ILE A 101 -9.24 -26.98 12.58
N PRO A 102 -10.36 -27.34 13.25
CA PRO A 102 -11.13 -26.39 14.07
C PRO A 102 -10.32 -25.76 15.22
N ALA A 103 -9.25 -26.42 15.68
CA ALA A 103 -8.31 -25.84 16.65
C ALA A 103 -7.56 -24.60 16.12
N LEU A 104 -7.46 -24.42 14.79
CA LEU A 104 -6.81 -23.30 14.11
C LEU A 104 -7.81 -22.34 13.46
N GLU A 105 -9.10 -22.38 13.83
CA GLU A 105 -10.12 -21.49 13.25
C GLU A 105 -9.73 -19.99 13.35
N GLY A 106 -9.12 -19.60 14.49
CA GLY A 106 -8.64 -18.23 14.70
C GLY A 106 -7.58 -17.77 13.67
N LEU A 107 -6.85 -18.70 13.05
CA LEU A 107 -5.87 -18.39 12.01
C LEU A 107 -6.55 -17.84 10.75
N GLY A 108 -7.69 -18.40 10.35
CA GLY A 108 -8.44 -17.94 9.18
C GLY A 108 -8.95 -16.50 9.34
N TRP A 109 -9.44 -16.17 10.53
CA TRP A 109 -9.85 -14.81 10.88
C TRP A 109 -8.66 -13.85 10.94
N ALA A 110 -7.54 -14.25 11.54
CA ALA A 110 -6.32 -13.45 11.58
C ALA A 110 -5.80 -13.13 10.17
N MET A 111 -5.74 -14.12 9.27
CA MET A 111 -5.34 -13.93 7.88
C MET A 111 -6.23 -12.93 7.14
N THR A 112 -7.54 -12.96 7.40
CA THR A 112 -8.51 -12.05 6.77
C THR A 112 -8.35 -10.62 7.27
N ILE A 113 -8.18 -10.43 8.58
CA ILE A 113 -7.95 -9.11 9.19
C ILE A 113 -6.64 -8.49 8.68
N ILE A 114 -5.56 -9.28 8.66
CA ILE A 114 -4.25 -8.83 8.15
C ILE A 114 -4.38 -8.41 6.68
N SER A 115 -5.03 -9.22 5.85
CA SER A 115 -5.25 -8.92 4.43
C SER A 115 -6.04 -7.61 4.24
N LEU A 116 -7.09 -7.38 5.05
CA LEU A 116 -7.85 -6.14 5.02
C LEU A 116 -7.00 -4.92 5.41
N THR A 117 -6.23 -5.01 6.49
CA THR A 117 -5.34 -3.93 6.93
C THR A 117 -4.29 -3.60 5.87
N VAL A 118 -3.68 -4.63 5.28
CA VAL A 118 -2.72 -4.48 4.18
C VAL A 118 -3.39 -3.80 2.99
N SER A 119 -4.58 -4.23 2.58
CA SER A 119 -5.32 -3.63 1.46
C SER A 119 -5.54 -2.13 1.65
N VAL A 120 -6.05 -1.70 2.82
CA VAL A 120 -6.29 -0.29 3.13
C VAL A 120 -4.99 0.53 3.09
N TYR A 121 -3.91 0.02 3.69
CA TYR A 121 -2.62 0.68 3.67
C TYR A 121 -2.05 0.84 2.25
N TYR A 122 -2.13 -0.22 1.43
CA TYR A 122 -1.61 -0.18 0.07
C TYR A 122 -2.43 0.73 -0.85
N CYS A 123 -3.74 0.86 -0.65
CA CYS A 123 -4.56 1.83 -1.37
C CYS A 123 -4.04 3.27 -1.21
N VAL A 124 -3.60 3.65 0.00
CA VAL A 124 -3.03 4.99 0.26
C VAL A 124 -1.70 5.18 -0.48
N ILE A 125 -0.82 4.18 -0.44
CA ILE A 125 0.47 4.21 -1.16
C ILE A 125 0.25 4.38 -2.67
N VAL A 126 -0.69 3.61 -3.24
CA VAL A 126 -1.03 3.69 -4.66
C VAL A 126 -1.63 5.06 -5.01
N ALA A 127 -2.49 5.61 -4.15
CA ALA A 127 -3.05 6.94 -4.34
C ALA A 127 -1.97 8.04 -4.38
N TRP A 128 -0.96 7.97 -3.50
CA TRP A 128 0.19 8.86 -3.58
C TRP A 128 0.95 8.67 -4.89
N GLY A 129 1.23 7.42 -5.29
CA GLY A 129 1.87 7.13 -6.58
C GLY A 129 1.15 7.77 -7.76
N PHE A 130 -0.18 7.67 -7.82
CA PHE A 130 -0.98 8.34 -8.85
C PHE A 130 -0.92 9.87 -8.79
N LEU A 131 -0.91 10.46 -7.59
CA LEU A 131 -0.77 11.91 -7.40
C LEU A 131 0.55 12.41 -7.98
N TYR A 132 1.67 11.74 -7.66
CA TYR A 132 2.98 12.10 -8.22
C TYR A 132 3.05 11.86 -9.73
N LEU A 133 2.45 10.78 -10.22
CA LEU A 133 2.39 10.48 -11.65
C LEU A 133 1.62 11.55 -12.41
N PHE A 134 0.43 11.93 -11.94
CA PHE A 134 -0.40 12.94 -12.59
C PHE A 134 0.28 14.31 -12.60
N ASN A 135 0.83 14.74 -11.48
CA ASN A 135 1.57 15.99 -11.42
C ASN A 135 2.82 15.98 -12.33
N SER A 136 3.45 14.82 -12.56
CA SER A 136 4.56 14.68 -13.50
C SER A 136 4.09 14.87 -14.95
N ILE A 137 2.95 14.27 -15.31
CA ILE A 137 2.36 14.37 -16.66
C ILE A 137 1.91 15.80 -16.97
N VAL A 138 1.37 16.52 -15.96
CA VAL A 138 0.91 17.92 -16.10
C VAL A 138 2.08 18.93 -16.12
N GLY A 139 3.33 18.46 -16.00
CA GLY A 139 4.52 19.32 -16.03
C GLY A 139 4.82 20.01 -14.69
N GLY A 140 4.20 19.56 -13.60
CA GLY A 140 4.45 20.01 -12.24
C GLY A 140 5.72 19.43 -11.59
N SER A 141 6.64 18.85 -12.37
CA SER A 141 7.88 18.24 -11.84
C SER A 141 8.77 19.21 -11.06
N SER A 142 8.59 20.51 -11.26
CA SER A 142 9.28 21.56 -10.50
C SER A 142 8.85 21.63 -9.02
N LEU A 143 7.66 21.12 -8.66
CA LEU A 143 7.08 21.23 -7.31
C LEU A 143 7.85 20.45 -6.24
N TRP A 144 8.50 19.34 -6.62
CA TRP A 144 9.28 18.48 -5.72
C TRP A 144 10.74 18.31 -6.18
N GLY A 145 11.09 18.82 -7.37
CA GLY A 145 12.45 18.77 -7.89
C GLY A 145 13.33 19.90 -7.41
N LYS A 146 12.73 21.02 -6.97
CA LYS A 146 13.45 22.24 -6.57
C LYS A 146 13.15 22.64 -5.14
N CYS A 147 14.12 23.33 -4.52
CA CYS A 147 13.96 23.88 -3.18
C CYS A 147 13.24 25.26 -3.16
N ASP A 148 12.82 25.79 -4.30
CA ASP A 148 12.15 27.10 -4.45
C ASP A 148 10.62 27.01 -4.35
N ASN A 149 10.10 26.58 -3.20
CA ASN A 149 8.67 26.52 -2.93
C ASN A 149 8.35 27.00 -1.51
N ASP A 150 7.13 27.52 -1.30
CA ASP A 150 6.69 28.12 -0.02
C ASP A 150 6.69 27.12 1.17
N TRP A 151 6.61 25.82 0.90
CA TRP A 151 6.60 24.76 1.91
C TRP A 151 7.99 24.24 2.27
N ASN A 152 9.05 24.69 1.57
CA ASN A 152 10.40 24.23 1.82
C ASN A 152 11.04 24.99 2.99
N ASP A 153 11.74 24.25 3.84
CA ASP A 153 12.55 24.81 4.93
C ASP A 153 13.94 25.20 4.40
N ILE A 154 14.67 26.03 5.15
CA ILE A 154 16.05 26.44 4.81
C ILE A 154 17.02 25.26 4.73
N TYR A 155 16.67 24.11 5.31
CA TYR A 155 17.43 22.86 5.26
C TYR A 155 17.02 21.93 4.09
N CYS A 156 16.53 22.52 2.98
CA CYS A 156 16.22 21.80 1.75
C CYS A 156 17.48 21.56 0.91
N ALA A 157 17.66 20.31 0.50
CA ALA A 157 18.75 19.84 -0.32
C ALA A 157 18.29 19.60 -1.77
N GLU A 158 18.84 20.38 -2.70
CA GLU A 158 18.69 20.10 -4.14
C GLU A 158 19.86 19.25 -4.62
N THR A 159 19.56 18.11 -5.23
CA THR A 159 20.57 17.13 -5.65
C THR A 159 21.55 17.71 -6.67
N ALA A 160 21.06 18.50 -7.63
CA ALA A 160 21.89 19.17 -8.64
C ALA A 160 22.88 20.15 -8.00
N ALA A 161 22.41 20.98 -7.06
CA ALA A 161 23.27 21.96 -6.37
C ALA A 161 24.34 21.27 -5.51
N MET A 162 24.02 20.14 -4.88
CA MET A 162 24.99 19.33 -4.13
C MET A 162 26.07 18.72 -5.03
N GLU A 163 25.67 18.21 -6.21
CA GLU A 163 26.61 17.66 -7.19
C GLU A 163 27.57 18.74 -7.70
N GLU A 164 27.07 19.94 -8.01
CA GLU A 164 27.89 21.08 -8.43
C GLU A 164 28.90 21.50 -7.35
N CYS A 165 28.48 21.61 -6.08
CA CYS A 165 29.39 21.93 -4.97
C CYS A 165 30.47 20.86 -4.78
N SER A 166 30.09 19.58 -4.89
CA SER A 166 31.02 18.45 -4.79
C SER A 166 32.09 18.48 -5.88
N LEU A 167 31.72 18.87 -7.12
CA LEU A 167 32.66 19.00 -8.24
C LEU A 167 33.59 20.22 -8.09
N GLN A 168 33.09 21.32 -7.53
CA GLN A 168 33.85 22.57 -7.46
C GLN A 168 34.82 22.60 -6.28
N ASN A 169 34.43 22.08 -5.11
CA ASN A 169 35.25 22.04 -3.91
C ASN A 169 35.00 20.75 -3.11
N PRO A 170 35.86 19.73 -3.18
CA PRO A 170 35.66 18.47 -2.45
C PRO A 170 35.69 18.62 -0.92
N LEU A 171 36.18 19.75 -0.42
CA LEU A 171 36.13 20.11 1.01
C LEU A 171 34.74 20.61 1.45
N ASN A 172 33.94 21.14 0.52
CA ASN A 172 32.64 21.75 0.78
C ASN A 172 31.54 21.12 -0.11
N PRO A 173 31.18 19.85 0.11
CA PRO A 173 30.29 19.12 -0.81
C PRO A 173 28.81 19.52 -0.69
N ILE A 174 28.44 20.38 0.26
CA ILE A 174 27.05 20.69 0.59
C ILE A 174 26.69 22.07 0.08
N ALA A 175 25.62 22.17 -0.72
CA ALA A 175 25.02 23.46 -1.10
C ALA A 175 24.03 23.94 -0.03
N PHE A 176 24.28 25.12 0.54
CA PHE A 176 23.39 25.77 1.51
C PHE A 176 23.28 27.27 1.21
N ASN A 177 22.05 27.76 0.99
CA ASN A 177 21.75 29.17 0.74
C ASN A 177 22.66 29.82 -0.34
N GLY A 178 22.88 29.10 -1.45
CA GLY A 178 23.75 29.54 -2.56
C GLY A 178 25.25 29.48 -2.29
N THR A 179 25.70 28.91 -1.17
CA THR A 179 27.12 28.74 -0.81
C THR A 179 27.47 27.28 -0.54
N CYS A 180 28.68 26.86 -0.89
CA CYS A 180 29.16 25.52 -0.60
C CYS A 180 29.80 25.47 0.79
N VAL A 181 29.32 24.59 1.67
CA VAL A 181 29.78 24.42 3.06
C VAL A 181 30.32 23.00 3.31
N PRO A 182 31.26 22.84 4.27
CA PRO A 182 31.87 21.53 4.58
C PRO A 182 30.95 20.62 5.40
N THR A 183 30.09 21.19 6.23
CA THR A 183 29.24 20.46 7.18
C THR A 183 27.90 21.16 7.34
N ALA A 184 26.81 20.39 7.35
CA ALA A 184 25.49 20.93 7.66
C ALA A 184 25.29 21.11 9.17
N PHE A 185 24.57 22.15 9.57
CA PHE A 185 24.20 22.40 10.97
C PHE A 185 23.08 21.47 11.48
N LYS A 186 22.33 20.86 10.55
CA LYS A 186 21.24 19.92 10.78
C LYS A 186 21.12 19.00 9.57
N ASP A 187 20.62 17.78 9.77
CA ASP A 187 20.35 16.85 8.67
C ASP A 187 19.45 17.50 7.62
N MET A 188 19.99 17.66 6.41
CA MET A 188 19.25 18.22 5.30
C MET A 188 18.30 17.18 4.73
N LYS A 189 17.12 17.63 4.31
CA LYS A 189 16.12 16.77 3.65
C LYS A 189 16.05 17.13 2.17
N THR A 190 15.87 16.12 1.32
CA THR A 190 15.67 16.35 -0.10
C THR A 190 14.37 17.12 -0.34
N SER A 191 14.28 17.86 -1.45
CA SER A 191 13.02 18.53 -1.84
C SER A 191 11.83 17.55 -1.91
N TYR A 192 12.08 16.32 -2.37
CA TYR A 192 11.10 15.23 -2.38
C TYR A 192 10.60 14.85 -0.98
N ASP A 193 11.50 14.70 0.00
CA ASP A 193 11.12 14.35 1.37
C ASP A 193 10.28 15.45 2.03
N GLN A 194 10.64 16.71 1.77
CA GLN A 194 9.90 17.86 2.28
C GLN A 194 8.52 17.96 1.62
N TYR A 195 8.44 17.78 0.30
CA TYR A 195 7.17 17.75 -0.42
C TYR A 195 6.27 16.59 0.04
N PHE A 196 6.82 15.39 0.24
CA PHE A 196 6.06 14.25 0.77
C PHE A 196 5.53 14.53 2.17
N THR A 197 6.37 15.13 3.03
CA THR A 197 5.98 15.54 4.39
C THR A 197 4.87 16.60 4.33
N TYR A 198 4.98 17.59 3.45
CA TYR A 198 3.97 18.63 3.26
C TYR A 198 2.63 18.06 2.80
N VAL A 199 2.62 17.23 1.74
CA VAL A 199 1.39 16.64 1.19
C VAL A 199 0.74 15.70 2.22
N SER A 200 1.51 14.83 2.87
CA SER A 200 0.98 13.89 3.87
C SER A 200 0.45 14.58 5.14
N ILE A 201 1.13 15.61 5.65
CA ILE A 201 0.70 16.36 6.84
C ILE A 201 -0.51 17.27 6.54
N LEU A 202 -0.57 17.90 5.36
CA LEU A 202 -1.76 18.64 4.95
C LEU A 202 -2.98 17.71 4.80
N GLN A 203 -2.77 16.49 4.29
CA GLN A 203 -3.80 15.46 4.29
C GLN A 203 -4.21 15.09 5.72
N TYR A 204 -3.26 14.98 6.66
CA TYR A 204 -3.53 14.66 8.06
C TYR A 204 -4.43 15.71 8.76
N ARG A 205 -4.32 16.98 8.37
CA ARG A 205 -5.21 18.05 8.88
C ARG A 205 -6.67 17.88 8.42
N ASN A 206 -6.89 17.28 7.25
CA ASN A 206 -8.22 16.92 6.75
C ASN A 206 -8.67 15.52 7.22
N ILE A 207 -7.74 14.59 7.40
CA ILE A 207 -7.99 13.22 7.87
C ILE A 207 -8.31 13.20 9.36
N HIS A 208 -7.79 14.12 10.19
CA HIS A 208 -8.22 14.22 11.59
C HIS A 208 -9.74 14.42 11.75
N ALA A 209 -10.39 15.12 10.81
CA ALA A 209 -11.85 15.27 10.79
C ALA A 209 -12.56 13.95 10.40
N LEU A 210 -11.97 13.19 9.48
CA LEU A 210 -12.45 11.89 9.01
C LEU A 210 -12.20 10.77 10.03
N ASP A 211 -11.04 10.69 10.67
CA ASP A 211 -10.71 9.73 11.73
C ASP A 211 -11.58 9.97 12.97
N THR A 212 -11.88 11.23 13.34
CA THR A 212 -12.86 11.51 14.39
C THR A 212 -14.28 11.07 14.00
N TRP A 213 -14.66 11.24 12.73
CA TRP A 213 -15.98 10.85 12.23
C TRP A 213 -16.13 9.32 12.12
N ILE A 214 -15.09 8.64 11.63
CA ILE A 214 -15.01 7.18 11.48
C ILE A 214 -14.94 6.50 12.86
N SER A 215 -14.11 6.98 13.81
CA SER A 215 -14.10 6.45 15.18
C SER A 215 -15.43 6.64 15.91
N MET A 216 -16.14 7.74 15.64
CA MET A 216 -17.45 8.01 16.26
C MET A 216 -18.56 7.09 15.70
N HIS A 217 -18.49 6.72 14.41
CA HIS A 217 -19.46 5.83 13.78
C HIS A 217 -19.15 4.34 13.96
N ILE A 218 -17.89 3.90 13.78
CA ILE A 218 -17.51 2.48 13.95
C ILE A 218 -17.71 2.01 15.39
N SER A 219 -17.40 2.84 16.39
CA SER A 219 -17.63 2.50 17.80
C SER A 219 -19.13 2.40 18.13
N SER A 220 -19.98 3.17 17.44
CA SER A 220 -21.45 3.08 17.57
C SER A 220 -22.01 1.79 16.95
N TYR A 221 -21.49 1.34 15.80
CA TYR A 221 -21.92 0.08 15.16
C TYR A 221 -21.40 -1.17 15.90
N ALA A 222 -20.21 -1.11 16.49
CA ALA A 222 -19.65 -2.18 17.32
C ALA A 222 -20.44 -2.36 18.63
N PHE A 223 -20.91 -1.28 19.25
CA PHE A 223 -21.75 -1.36 20.46
C PHE A 223 -23.18 -1.85 20.18
N LEU A 224 -23.75 -1.53 19.01
CA LEU A 224 -25.09 -1.98 18.61
C LEU A 224 -25.11 -3.47 18.23
N THR A 225 -24.05 -3.98 17.59
CA THR A 225 -23.94 -5.41 17.26
C THR A 225 -23.66 -6.28 18.49
N ALA A 226 -22.88 -5.78 19.46
CA ALA A 226 -22.66 -6.48 20.73
C ALA A 226 -23.93 -6.61 21.60
N ARG A 227 -24.88 -5.67 21.47
CA ARG A 227 -26.19 -5.70 22.17
C ARG A 227 -27.26 -6.53 21.47
N ALA A 228 -27.04 -6.93 20.21
CA ALA A 228 -27.96 -7.79 19.47
C ALA A 228 -27.59 -9.29 19.58
N ILE A 229 -26.42 -9.60 20.15
CA ILE A 229 -25.89 -10.97 20.32
C ILE A 229 -25.91 -11.40 21.80
N SER A 230 -26.28 -10.51 22.73
CA SER A 230 -26.61 -10.84 24.14
C SER A 230 -28.11 -10.87 24.37
#